data_AF-A0A672N9B1-F1
#
_entry.id   AF-A0A672N9B1-F1
#
_cell.length_a   1.000
_cell.length_b   1.000
_cell.length_c   1.000
_cell.angle_alpha   90.00
_cell.angle_beta   90.00
_cell.angle_gamma   90.00
#
_symmetry.space_group_name_H-M   'P 1'
#
loop_
_entity.id
_entity.type
_entity.pdbx_description
1 polymer ?
#
loop_
_entity_poly.entity_id
_entity_poly.type
_entity_poly.pdbx_seq_one_letter_code
_entity_poly.pdbx_strand_id
1 'polypeptide(L)'
;MLLYLHICYSFCRMIVLMSLLCIKCCIFSILLYRDHQQALAERASLSQYLAQSQDELPAKTMKDSAIEAHLPLGTQPALREKYLNYHNSVRFGRILEDLDSLAVLICYSHTWNKELKRSPLSIVTALVDKIDMRKNIIYPDCDIKFTGHVTWGGKTSIEAKMHMSQYHDGAYTDVLDATFVMVARDPENKRAAFINPLKLESPEEEAIFQQGELNKTRRVELSTASLLKVAPTAEERTLVHNLFLNTLDTRTVSFRSRILSPNSVWMEDAKMKGNIFNRIFGGFLMRKAYELSWANACAFAGCRPTLVAVDDIVFRKPVEIGSLLLLSSQVCYTEGMHIQVRVHTEVLDPLTRQHSTTNVFHFTFRVEKDIPAIVPQSYGESMLYLDGKRHFDETMRSQVAIH
;
A
#
# COMPACT_ATOMS: atom_id res chain seq x y z
N MET A 1 2.58 30.44 -60.07
CA MET A 1 1.44 31.07 -59.35
C MET A 1 0.46 30.03 -58.79
N LEU A 2 0.02 29.03 -59.58
CA LEU A 2 -0.90 27.96 -59.14
C LEU A 2 -0.34 27.04 -58.02
N LEU A 3 0.97 26.78 -57.98
CA LEU A 3 1.59 25.95 -56.94
C LEU A 3 1.59 26.63 -55.55
N TYR A 4 1.71 27.96 -55.51
CA TYR A 4 1.76 28.73 -54.26
C TYR A 4 0.37 28.85 -53.60
N LEU A 5 -0.69 28.97 -54.40
CA LEU A 5 -2.07 28.98 -53.90
C LEU A 5 -2.45 27.62 -53.26
N HIS A 6 -2.00 26.52 -53.85
CA HIS A 6 -2.28 25.17 -53.34
C HIS A 6 -1.61 24.88 -51.99
N ILE A 7 -0.38 25.37 -51.81
CA ILE A 7 0.37 25.23 -50.55
C ILE A 7 -0.28 26.07 -49.45
N CYS A 8 -0.66 27.33 -49.74
CA CYS A 8 -1.38 28.17 -48.77
C CYS A 8 -2.75 27.59 -48.38
N TYR A 9 -3.50 27.02 -49.33
CA TYR A 9 -4.81 26.40 -49.05
C TYR A 9 -4.69 25.13 -48.19
N SER A 10 -3.65 24.33 -48.44
CA SER A 10 -3.37 23.12 -47.65
C SER A 10 -2.88 23.44 -46.23
N PHE A 11 -2.08 24.51 -46.07
CA PHE A 11 -1.61 24.98 -44.77
C PHE A 11 -2.77 25.58 -43.94
N CYS A 12 -3.67 26.34 -44.58
CA CYS A 12 -4.85 26.90 -43.93
C CYS A 12 -5.84 25.80 -43.48
N ARG A 13 -6.04 24.75 -44.31
CA ARG A 13 -6.83 23.57 -43.92
C ARG A 13 -6.22 22.82 -42.74
N MET A 14 -4.89 22.68 -42.68
CA MET A 14 -4.21 22.00 -41.58
C MET A 14 -4.32 22.78 -40.26
N ILE A 15 -4.21 24.11 -40.29
CA ILE A 15 -4.40 24.98 -39.12
C ILE A 15 -5.86 24.93 -38.63
N VAL A 16 -6.84 24.93 -39.55
CA VAL A 16 -8.27 24.79 -39.20
C VAL A 16 -8.58 23.39 -38.65
N LEU A 17 -7.96 22.34 -39.18
CA LEU A 17 -8.12 20.97 -38.66
C LEU A 17 -7.50 20.80 -37.26
N MET A 18 -6.31 21.38 -37.02
CA MET A 18 -5.67 21.38 -35.69
C MET A 18 -6.46 22.20 -34.66
N SER A 19 -7.02 23.34 -35.06
CA SER A 19 -7.88 24.14 -34.17
C SER A 19 -9.23 23.44 -33.91
N LEU A 20 -9.83 22.76 -34.89
CA LEU A 20 -11.01 21.92 -34.68
C LEU A 20 -10.74 20.69 -33.78
N LEU A 21 -9.55 20.07 -33.88
CA LEU A 21 -9.13 18.99 -32.96
C LEU A 21 -8.92 19.52 -31.54
N CYS A 22 -8.32 20.70 -31.40
CA CYS A 22 -8.10 21.38 -30.12
C CYS A 22 -9.44 21.78 -29.49
N ILE A 23 -10.38 22.33 -30.27
CA ILE A 23 -11.74 22.65 -29.83
C ILE A 23 -12.50 21.38 -29.44
N LYS A 24 -12.38 20.27 -30.19
CA LYS A 24 -12.99 18.98 -29.81
C LYS A 24 -12.38 18.41 -28.52
N CYS A 25 -11.06 18.50 -28.32
CA CYS A 25 -10.41 18.13 -27.06
C CYS A 25 -10.84 19.03 -25.90
N CYS A 26 -10.95 20.35 -26.11
CA CYS A 26 -11.44 21.28 -25.10
C CYS A 26 -12.91 21.01 -24.77
N ILE A 27 -13.77 20.78 -25.75
CA ILE A 27 -15.18 20.44 -25.53
C ILE A 27 -15.30 19.10 -24.78
N PHE A 28 -14.51 18.09 -25.16
CA PHE A 28 -14.49 16.79 -24.47
C PHE A 28 -13.97 16.91 -23.02
N SER A 29 -12.95 17.73 -22.80
CA SER A 29 -12.43 18.03 -21.46
C SER A 29 -13.40 18.86 -20.62
N ILE A 30 -14.16 19.78 -21.23
CA ILE A 30 -15.20 20.58 -20.58
C ILE A 30 -16.42 19.71 -20.24
N LEU A 31 -16.79 18.78 -21.12
CA LEU A 31 -17.85 17.79 -20.86
C LEU A 31 -17.45 16.85 -19.71
N LEU A 32 -16.24 16.28 -19.75
CA LEU A 32 -15.70 15.47 -18.65
C LEU A 32 -15.61 16.25 -17.33
N TYR A 33 -15.25 17.54 -17.38
CA TYR A 33 -15.22 18.40 -16.20
C TYR A 33 -16.61 18.70 -15.65
N ARG A 34 -17.60 18.98 -16.52
CA ARG A 34 -18.99 19.17 -16.11
C ARG A 34 -19.59 17.89 -15.51
N ASP A 35 -19.34 16.74 -16.13
CA ASP A 35 -19.77 15.44 -15.62
C ASP A 35 -19.13 15.12 -14.26
N HIS A 36 -17.84 15.49 -14.08
CA HIS A 36 -17.16 15.36 -12.80
C HIS A 36 -17.73 16.29 -11.73
N GLN A 37 -17.99 17.56 -12.05
CA GLN A 37 -18.63 18.52 -11.14
C GLN A 37 -20.05 18.09 -10.77
N GLN A 38 -20.81 17.57 -11.72
CA GLN A 38 -22.14 17.04 -11.47
C GLN A 38 -22.08 15.79 -10.57
N ALA A 39 -21.15 14.86 -10.83
CA ALA A 39 -20.94 13.68 -9.98
C ALA A 39 -20.51 14.06 -8.55
N LEU A 40 -19.72 15.13 -8.38
CA LEU A 40 -19.35 15.67 -7.07
C LEU A 40 -20.56 16.28 -6.35
N ALA A 41 -21.37 17.08 -7.04
CA ALA A 41 -22.57 17.69 -6.48
C ALA A 41 -23.63 16.63 -6.08
N GLU A 42 -23.86 15.64 -6.94
CA GLU A 42 -24.72 14.49 -6.65
C GLU A 42 -24.21 13.71 -5.44
N ARG A 43 -22.89 13.52 -5.32
CA ARG A 43 -22.28 12.87 -4.16
C ARG A 43 -22.46 13.70 -2.89
N ALA A 44 -22.27 15.01 -2.94
CA ALA A 44 -22.46 15.89 -1.78
C ALA A 44 -23.91 15.85 -1.26
N SER A 45 -24.90 15.72 -2.16
CA SER A 45 -26.32 15.60 -1.79
C SER A 45 -26.64 14.36 -0.94
N LEU A 46 -25.82 13.31 -1.02
CA LEU A 46 -26.01 12.10 -0.22
C LEU A 46 -25.80 12.33 1.28
N SER A 47 -25.22 13.47 1.68
CA SER A 47 -24.97 13.81 3.07
C SER A 47 -26.26 13.84 3.90
N GLN A 48 -27.42 14.09 3.29
CA GLN A 48 -28.73 14.08 3.95
C GLN A 48 -29.16 12.69 4.43
N TYR A 49 -28.55 11.62 3.90
CA TYR A 49 -28.85 10.23 4.28
C TYR A 49 -27.87 9.68 5.32
N LEU A 50 -26.96 10.51 5.85
CA LEU A 50 -26.07 10.11 6.94
C LEU A 50 -26.84 10.09 8.26
N ALA A 51 -26.70 9.00 9.00
CA ALA A 51 -27.19 8.89 10.37
C ALA A 51 -26.48 9.91 11.29
N GLN A 52 -27.21 10.49 12.23
CA GLN A 52 -26.67 11.44 13.22
C GLN A 52 -26.09 10.71 14.45
N SER A 53 -26.50 9.47 14.67
CA SER A 53 -26.01 8.61 15.73
C SER A 53 -25.89 7.15 15.26
N GLN A 54 -25.09 6.35 15.96
CA GLN A 54 -24.95 4.93 15.65
C GLN A 54 -26.24 4.14 15.96
N ASP A 55 -27.04 4.62 16.92
CA ASP A 55 -28.28 3.97 17.36
C ASP A 55 -29.40 4.04 16.30
N GLU A 56 -29.30 4.96 15.33
CA GLU A 56 -30.19 5.05 14.17
C GLU A 56 -29.92 3.96 13.11
N LEU A 57 -28.80 3.24 13.21
CA LEU A 57 -28.38 2.24 12.24
C LEU A 57 -28.71 0.82 12.73
N PRO A 58 -29.32 -0.03 11.90
CA PRO A 58 -29.61 -1.40 12.29
C PRO A 58 -28.31 -2.17 12.51
N ALA A 59 -28.29 -3.04 13.51
CA ALA A 59 -27.16 -3.92 13.75
C ALA A 59 -27.00 -4.95 12.62
N LYS A 60 -25.76 -5.31 12.31
CA LYS A 60 -25.37 -6.21 11.21
C LYS A 60 -24.49 -7.32 11.75
N THR A 61 -24.64 -8.52 11.22
CA THR A 61 -23.87 -9.71 11.59
C THR A 61 -22.59 -9.81 10.76
N MET A 62 -21.62 -10.63 11.19
CA MET A 62 -20.44 -10.89 10.36
C MET A 62 -20.82 -11.49 8.99
N LYS A 63 -21.87 -12.33 8.96
CA LYS A 63 -22.41 -12.95 7.73
C LYS A 63 -22.95 -11.95 6.72
N ASP A 64 -23.51 -10.83 7.16
CA ASP A 64 -24.02 -9.77 6.27
C ASP A 64 -22.89 -9.14 5.42
N SER A 65 -21.65 -9.25 5.89
CA SER A 65 -20.46 -8.72 5.24
C SER A 65 -19.58 -9.79 4.59
N ALA A 66 -19.98 -11.07 4.68
CA ALA A 66 -19.20 -12.18 4.17
C ALA A 66 -19.16 -12.16 2.63
N ILE A 67 -17.96 -12.08 2.08
CA ILE A 67 -17.71 -12.05 0.64
C ILE A 67 -16.74 -13.18 0.27
N GLU A 68 -17.06 -13.87 -0.82
CA GLU A 68 -16.16 -14.79 -1.51
C GLU A 68 -15.91 -14.27 -2.93
N ALA A 69 -14.64 -14.17 -3.32
CA ALA A 69 -14.23 -13.73 -4.64
C ALA A 69 -13.20 -14.70 -5.22
N HIS A 70 -13.38 -15.04 -6.49
CA HIS A 70 -12.47 -15.92 -7.23
C HIS A 70 -11.68 -15.11 -8.24
N LEU A 71 -10.37 -15.28 -8.23
CA LEU A 71 -9.45 -14.73 -9.21
C LEU A 71 -8.94 -15.87 -10.11
N PRO A 72 -9.58 -16.07 -11.29
CA PRO A 72 -9.37 -17.21 -12.17
C PRO A 72 -8.09 -17.08 -13.00
N LEU A 73 -6.92 -17.10 -12.35
CA LEU A 73 -5.64 -17.03 -13.07
C LEU A 73 -5.41 -18.28 -13.92
N GLY A 74 -5.72 -19.47 -13.40
CA GLY A 74 -5.61 -20.74 -14.09
C GLY A 74 -6.58 -20.87 -15.26
N THR A 75 -7.86 -20.56 -15.01
CA THR A 75 -8.93 -20.78 -15.98
C THR A 75 -9.09 -19.65 -17.01
N GLN A 76 -8.60 -18.43 -16.75
CA GLN A 76 -8.73 -17.28 -17.67
C GLN A 76 -7.37 -16.65 -18.05
N PRO A 77 -6.74 -17.09 -19.16
CA PRO A 77 -5.44 -16.58 -19.59
C PRO A 77 -5.40 -15.06 -19.85
N ALA A 78 -6.46 -14.48 -20.43
CA ALA A 78 -6.53 -13.05 -20.70
C ALA A 78 -6.54 -12.20 -19.41
N LEU A 79 -7.07 -12.74 -18.31
CA LEU A 79 -6.99 -12.10 -17.00
C LEU A 79 -5.59 -12.29 -16.41
N ARG A 80 -5.02 -13.49 -16.52
CA ARG A 80 -3.69 -13.86 -16.04
C ARG A 80 -2.61 -12.89 -16.52
N GLU A 81 -2.66 -12.45 -17.78
CA GLU A 81 -1.70 -11.49 -18.34
C GLU A 81 -1.57 -10.20 -17.51
N LYS A 82 -2.67 -9.74 -16.88
CA LYS A 82 -2.66 -8.54 -16.02
C LYS A 82 -1.92 -8.74 -14.70
N TYR A 83 -1.76 -9.99 -14.28
CA TYR A 83 -1.12 -10.40 -13.03
C TYR A 83 0.28 -10.97 -13.24
N LEU A 84 0.70 -11.23 -14.48
CA LEU A 84 2.01 -11.78 -14.79
C LEU A 84 3.08 -10.70 -14.92
N ASN A 85 4.24 -10.90 -14.29
CA ASN A 85 5.45 -10.19 -14.68
C ASN A 85 6.16 -10.88 -15.86
N TYR A 86 7.23 -10.27 -16.35
CA TYR A 86 8.03 -10.80 -17.47
C TYR A 86 8.68 -12.17 -17.15
N HIS A 87 8.78 -12.54 -15.88
CA HIS A 87 9.36 -13.81 -15.41
C HIS A 87 8.30 -14.87 -15.10
N ASN A 88 7.08 -14.73 -15.62
CA ASN A 88 5.95 -15.63 -15.35
C ASN A 88 5.64 -15.83 -13.85
N SER A 89 5.86 -14.84 -13.00
CA SER A 89 5.39 -14.86 -11.61
C SER A 89 4.31 -13.82 -11.37
N VAL A 90 3.49 -14.06 -10.34
CA VAL A 90 2.39 -13.16 -9.98
C VAL A 90 2.95 -11.84 -9.45
N ARG A 91 2.43 -10.73 -9.97
CA ARG A 91 2.67 -9.37 -9.48
C ARG A 91 1.90 -9.18 -8.18
N PHE A 92 2.56 -9.45 -7.05
CA PHE A 92 1.92 -9.30 -5.74
C PHE A 92 1.35 -7.90 -5.48
N GLY A 93 1.94 -6.84 -6.04
CA GLY A 93 1.36 -5.50 -5.98
C GLY A 93 -0.07 -5.40 -6.55
N ARG A 94 -0.44 -6.22 -7.55
CA ARG A 94 -1.84 -6.31 -8.03
C ARG A 94 -2.74 -7.02 -7.03
N ILE A 95 -2.24 -8.04 -6.35
CA ILE A 95 -2.96 -8.74 -5.29
C ILE A 95 -3.22 -7.79 -4.11
N LEU A 96 -2.25 -6.97 -3.71
CA LEU A 96 -2.46 -5.92 -2.69
C LEU A 96 -3.53 -4.90 -3.09
N GLU A 97 -3.56 -4.51 -4.36
CA GLU A 97 -4.58 -3.60 -4.91
C GLU A 97 -5.99 -4.25 -4.88
N ASP A 98 -6.07 -5.55 -5.15
CA ASP A 98 -7.32 -6.31 -5.09
C ASP A 98 -7.80 -6.54 -3.66
N LEU A 99 -6.89 -6.81 -2.71
CA LEU A 99 -7.21 -6.93 -1.28
C LEU A 99 -7.81 -5.63 -0.73
N ASP A 100 -7.26 -4.47 -1.12
CA ASP A 100 -7.85 -3.17 -0.75
C ASP A 100 -9.26 -3.00 -1.32
N SER A 101 -9.45 -3.38 -2.59
CA SER A 101 -10.76 -3.32 -3.25
C SER A 101 -11.78 -4.27 -2.60
N LEU A 102 -11.34 -5.46 -2.18
CA LEU A 102 -12.15 -6.44 -1.48
C LEU A 102 -12.51 -5.96 -0.06
N ALA A 103 -11.58 -5.35 0.68
CA ALA A 103 -11.87 -4.74 1.97
C ALA A 103 -12.94 -3.65 1.85
N VAL A 104 -12.82 -2.78 0.84
CA VAL A 104 -13.84 -1.76 0.53
C VAL A 104 -15.20 -2.41 0.25
N LEU A 105 -15.23 -3.49 -0.53
CA LEU A 105 -16.46 -4.22 -0.86
C LEU A 105 -17.10 -4.87 0.38
N ILE A 106 -16.31 -5.50 1.24
CA ILE A 106 -16.77 -6.08 2.52
C ILE A 106 -17.43 -4.99 3.38
N CYS A 107 -16.79 -3.83 3.52
CA CYS A 107 -17.34 -2.72 4.31
C CYS A 107 -18.61 -2.12 3.68
N TYR A 108 -18.69 -2.03 2.35
CA TYR A 108 -19.92 -1.60 1.67
C TYR A 108 -21.05 -2.63 1.81
N SER A 109 -20.73 -3.92 1.89
CA SER A 109 -21.70 -4.99 2.15
C SER A 109 -22.25 -4.89 3.57
N HIS A 110 -21.38 -4.67 4.56
CA HIS A 110 -21.77 -4.42 5.95
C HIS A 110 -22.69 -3.20 6.09
N THR A 111 -22.36 -2.11 5.42
CA THR A 111 -23.11 -0.84 5.45
C THR A 111 -24.23 -0.76 4.42
N TRP A 112 -24.57 -1.88 3.78
CA TRP A 112 -25.58 -1.90 2.72
C TRP A 112 -26.97 -1.54 3.27
N ASN A 113 -27.57 -0.53 2.65
CA ASN A 113 -28.94 -0.10 2.88
C ASN A 113 -29.78 -0.30 1.61
N LYS A 114 -30.82 -1.16 1.70
CA LYS A 114 -31.71 -1.51 0.58
C LYS A 114 -32.56 -0.33 0.10
N GLU A 115 -32.82 0.66 0.96
CA GLU A 115 -33.64 1.83 0.64
C GLU A 115 -32.90 2.87 -0.20
N LEU A 116 -31.55 2.83 -0.17
CA LEU A 116 -30.70 3.76 -0.88
C LEU A 116 -30.18 3.13 -2.17
N LYS A 117 -30.34 3.83 -3.29
CA LYS A 117 -29.74 3.42 -4.58
C LYS A 117 -28.21 3.44 -4.54
N ARG A 118 -27.63 4.25 -3.65
CA ARG A 118 -26.18 4.44 -3.51
C ARG A 118 -25.84 4.70 -2.04
N SER A 119 -24.76 4.10 -1.57
CA SER A 119 -24.27 4.36 -0.21
C SER A 119 -23.85 5.84 -0.05
N PRO A 120 -24.28 6.52 1.02
CA PRO A 120 -23.82 7.88 1.34
C PRO A 120 -22.41 7.87 1.94
N LEU A 121 -21.85 6.70 2.27
CA LEU A 121 -20.55 6.59 2.91
C LEU A 121 -19.42 6.60 1.87
N SER A 122 -18.37 7.34 2.18
CA SER A 122 -17.07 7.22 1.53
C SER A 122 -16.16 6.37 2.41
N ILE A 123 -15.90 5.12 1.99
CA ILE A 123 -15.06 4.20 2.75
C ILE A 123 -13.63 4.32 2.24
N VAL A 124 -12.70 4.59 3.15
CA VAL A 124 -11.28 4.77 2.84
C VAL A 124 -10.41 3.90 3.72
N THR A 125 -9.30 3.42 3.18
CA THR A 125 -8.30 2.63 3.89
C THR A 125 -7.55 3.53 4.87
N ALA A 126 -7.56 3.17 6.15
CA ALA A 126 -6.84 3.91 7.18
C ALA A 126 -5.57 3.19 7.63
N LEU A 127 -5.64 1.87 7.75
CA LEU A 127 -4.52 1.05 8.15
C LEU A 127 -4.63 -0.34 7.53
N VAL A 128 -3.49 -0.95 7.21
CA VAL A 128 -3.38 -2.35 6.86
C VAL A 128 -2.43 -2.97 7.87
N ASP A 129 -2.89 -4.02 8.57
CA ASP A 129 -2.02 -4.75 9.47
C ASP A 129 -0.97 -5.51 8.64
N LYS A 130 0.14 -5.87 9.30
CA LYS A 130 1.15 -6.75 8.74
C LYS A 130 0.55 -7.98 8.03
N ILE A 131 1.04 -8.23 6.82
CA ILE A 131 0.69 -9.37 5.97
C ILE A 131 1.91 -10.27 5.86
N ASP A 132 1.86 -11.42 6.53
CA ASP A 132 2.88 -12.46 6.44
C ASP A 132 2.52 -13.47 5.33
N MET A 133 3.50 -13.80 4.50
CA MET A 133 3.36 -14.83 3.48
C MET A 133 3.54 -16.20 4.13
N ARG A 134 2.51 -17.05 4.14
CA ARG A 134 2.61 -18.45 4.57
C ARG A 134 3.31 -19.30 3.52
N LYS A 135 3.05 -18.99 2.25
CA LYS A 135 3.77 -19.52 1.10
C LYS A 135 4.40 -18.38 0.31
N ASN A 136 5.70 -18.50 0.08
CA ASN A 136 6.48 -17.50 -0.64
C ASN A 136 6.29 -17.59 -2.17
N ILE A 137 5.55 -18.58 -2.68
CA ILE A 137 5.30 -18.79 -4.10
C ILE A 137 3.78 -18.75 -4.34
N ILE A 138 3.37 -17.87 -5.26
CA ILE A 138 2.01 -17.81 -5.80
C ILE A 138 2.10 -18.27 -7.26
N TYR A 139 1.41 -19.37 -7.57
CA TYR A 139 1.45 -19.95 -8.91
C TYR A 139 0.62 -19.10 -9.89
N PRO A 140 1.17 -18.72 -11.04
CA PRO A 140 0.49 -17.85 -12.00
C PRO A 140 -0.64 -18.53 -12.77
N ASP A 141 -0.66 -19.86 -12.77
CA ASP A 141 -1.54 -20.74 -13.53
C ASP A 141 -2.56 -21.47 -12.65
N CYS A 142 -2.68 -21.04 -11.39
CA CYS A 142 -3.57 -21.61 -10.40
C CYS A 142 -4.57 -20.56 -9.91
N ASP A 143 -5.84 -20.94 -9.83
CA ASP A 143 -6.92 -20.06 -9.38
C ASP A 143 -6.76 -19.70 -7.90
N ILE A 144 -7.04 -18.43 -7.58
CA ILE A 144 -6.96 -17.89 -6.22
C ILE A 144 -8.38 -17.63 -5.72
N LYS A 145 -8.64 -17.95 -4.46
CA LYS A 145 -9.88 -17.66 -3.76
C LYS A 145 -9.61 -16.73 -2.58
N PHE A 146 -10.34 -15.62 -2.56
CA PHE A 146 -10.40 -14.71 -1.43
C PHE A 146 -11.72 -14.91 -0.69
N THR A 147 -11.65 -14.97 0.63
CA THR A 147 -12.81 -14.95 1.51
C THR A 147 -12.60 -13.89 2.57
N GLY A 148 -13.61 -13.12 2.95
CA GLY A 148 -13.45 -12.14 4.02
C GLY A 148 -14.78 -11.65 4.58
N HIS A 149 -14.70 -11.04 5.75
CA HIS A 149 -15.84 -10.46 6.46
C HIS A 149 -15.36 -9.41 7.47
N VAL A 150 -16.28 -8.64 8.02
CA VAL A 150 -16.02 -7.72 9.11
C VAL A 150 -15.82 -8.52 10.40
N THR A 151 -14.66 -8.33 11.03
CA THR A 151 -14.30 -8.98 12.31
C THR A 151 -14.51 -8.07 13.50
N TRP A 152 -14.44 -6.76 13.29
CA TRP A 152 -14.63 -5.76 14.34
C TRP A 152 -15.21 -4.46 13.76
N GLY A 153 -16.06 -3.79 14.53
CA GLY A 153 -16.71 -2.53 14.14
C GLY A 153 -16.76 -1.54 15.29
N GLY A 154 -16.22 -0.35 15.07
CA GLY A 154 -16.31 0.79 15.99
C GLY A 154 -17.50 1.70 15.66
N LYS A 155 -17.37 3.00 16.00
CA LYS A 155 -18.39 4.00 15.64
C LYS A 155 -18.32 4.42 14.18
N THR A 156 -17.11 4.53 13.64
CA THR A 156 -16.82 5.04 12.28
C THR A 156 -15.71 4.25 11.58
N SER A 157 -15.18 3.21 12.22
CA SER A 157 -14.08 2.38 11.75
C SER A 157 -14.50 0.92 11.68
N ILE A 158 -14.06 0.22 10.65
CA ILE A 158 -14.39 -1.19 10.38
C ILE A 158 -13.10 -1.96 10.19
N GLU A 159 -12.95 -3.09 10.86
CA GLU A 159 -11.89 -4.06 10.58
C GLU A 159 -12.45 -5.15 9.66
N ALA A 160 -11.85 -5.30 8.49
CA ALA A 160 -12.16 -6.36 7.53
C ALA A 160 -10.99 -7.34 7.49
N LYS A 161 -11.25 -8.60 7.82
CA LYS A 161 -10.26 -9.68 7.70
C LYS A 161 -10.54 -10.46 6.43
N MET A 162 -9.49 -10.72 5.68
CA MET A 162 -9.50 -11.47 4.44
C MET A 162 -8.49 -12.60 4.52
N HIS A 163 -8.88 -13.71 3.93
CA HIS A 163 -8.08 -14.92 3.81
C HIS A 163 -7.92 -15.23 2.31
N MET A 164 -6.68 -15.46 1.90
CA MET A 164 -6.35 -15.82 0.52
C MET A 164 -5.82 -17.24 0.48
N SER A 165 -6.47 -18.07 -0.33
CA SER A 165 -6.08 -19.45 -0.60
C SER A 165 -5.88 -19.65 -2.11
N GLN A 166 -5.02 -20.58 -2.49
CA GLN A 166 -4.77 -20.93 -3.89
C GLN A 166 -5.01 -22.41 -4.11
N TYR A 167 -5.71 -22.73 -5.21
CA TYR A 167 -5.96 -24.11 -5.62
C TYR A 167 -4.76 -24.68 -6.35
N HIS A 168 -4.09 -25.67 -5.75
CA HIS A 168 -2.92 -26.34 -6.32
C HIS A 168 -2.92 -27.81 -5.91
N ASP A 169 -2.50 -28.71 -6.80
CA ASP A 169 -2.43 -30.16 -6.56
C ASP A 169 -3.73 -30.79 -6.01
N GLY A 170 -4.88 -30.31 -6.48
CA GLY A 170 -6.18 -30.85 -6.09
C GLY A 170 -6.78 -30.28 -4.79
N ALA A 171 -6.08 -29.39 -4.08
CA ALA A 171 -6.53 -28.80 -2.83
C ALA A 171 -6.31 -27.28 -2.76
N TYR A 172 -7.13 -26.60 -1.94
CA TYR A 172 -6.85 -25.21 -1.57
C TYR A 172 -5.79 -25.18 -0.47
N THR A 173 -4.80 -24.30 -0.64
CA THR A 173 -3.77 -24.06 0.36
C THR A 173 -3.69 -22.59 0.70
N ASP A 174 -3.54 -22.31 2.00
CA ASP A 174 -3.49 -20.95 2.52
C ASP A 174 -2.22 -20.24 2.04
N VAL A 175 -2.39 -19.01 1.55
CA VAL A 175 -1.28 -18.18 1.06
C VAL A 175 -0.97 -17.06 2.04
N LEU A 176 -2.00 -16.31 2.47
CA LEU A 176 -1.88 -15.20 3.42
C LEU A 176 -3.20 -14.89 4.11
N ASP A 177 -3.11 -14.19 5.23
CA ASP A 177 -4.21 -13.46 5.85
C ASP A 177 -3.91 -11.96 5.77
N ALA A 178 -4.95 -11.15 5.61
CA ALA A 178 -4.82 -9.70 5.57
C ALA A 178 -5.93 -9.06 6.40
N THR A 179 -5.56 -8.13 7.27
CA THR A 179 -6.51 -7.37 8.09
C THR A 179 -6.41 -5.90 7.75
N PHE A 180 -7.53 -5.32 7.32
CA PHE A 180 -7.63 -3.93 6.88
C PHE A 180 -8.54 -3.16 7.81
N VAL A 181 -8.07 -2.01 8.29
CA VAL A 181 -8.91 -1.05 9.02
C VAL A 181 -9.35 0.05 8.07
N MET A 182 -10.65 0.08 7.83
CA MET A 182 -11.33 1.04 6.98
C MET A 182 -12.02 2.09 7.85
N VAL A 183 -12.16 3.31 7.33
CA VAL A 183 -12.88 4.39 7.99
C VAL A 183 -14.00 4.88 7.09
N ALA A 184 -15.20 4.98 7.65
CA ALA A 184 -16.35 5.57 7.01
C ALA A 184 -16.32 7.09 7.16
N ARG A 185 -16.46 7.78 6.03
CA ARG A 185 -16.48 9.23 5.92
C ARG A 185 -17.78 9.69 5.26
N ASP A 186 -18.09 10.96 5.43
CA ASP A 186 -19.14 11.62 4.67
C ASP A 186 -18.86 11.57 3.14
N PRO A 187 -19.85 11.82 2.27
CA PRO A 187 -19.66 11.71 0.82
C PRO A 187 -18.54 12.60 0.27
N GLU A 188 -18.27 13.73 0.94
CA GLU A 188 -17.20 14.69 0.62
C GLU A 188 -15.83 14.32 1.22
N ASN A 189 -15.73 13.25 2.00
CA ASN A 189 -14.51 12.76 2.64
C ASN A 189 -13.85 13.75 3.62
N LYS A 190 -14.65 14.59 4.29
CA LYS A 190 -14.23 15.62 5.25
C LYS A 190 -14.47 15.20 6.70
N ARG A 191 -15.58 14.51 6.98
CA ARG A 191 -16.00 14.16 8.36
C ARG A 191 -16.14 12.65 8.51
N ALA A 192 -15.99 12.16 9.74
CA ALA A 192 -16.28 10.76 10.04
C ALA A 192 -17.81 10.53 9.99
N ALA A 193 -18.22 9.36 9.52
CA ALA A 193 -19.61 8.97 9.42
C ALA A 193 -19.87 7.67 10.20
N PHE A 194 -21.05 7.57 10.81
CA PHE A 194 -21.42 6.40 11.60
C PHE A 194 -21.67 5.17 10.73
N ILE A 195 -21.36 4.00 11.30
CA ILE A 195 -21.55 2.69 10.67
C ILE A 195 -22.47 1.81 11.49
N ASN A 196 -23.06 0.82 10.84
CA ASN A 196 -23.87 -0.21 11.48
C ASN A 196 -23.08 -0.92 12.58
N PRO A 197 -23.63 -1.02 13.81
CA PRO A 197 -22.99 -1.77 14.88
C PRO A 197 -22.92 -3.27 14.52
N LEU A 198 -21.84 -3.92 14.92
CA LEU A 198 -21.67 -5.35 14.70
C LEU A 198 -22.41 -6.13 15.79
N LYS A 199 -23.34 -7.00 15.37
CA LYS A 199 -24.05 -7.96 16.22
C LYS A 199 -23.32 -9.28 16.18
N LEU A 200 -22.95 -9.78 17.36
CA LEU A 200 -22.30 -11.07 17.55
C LEU A 200 -23.39 -12.10 17.87
N GLU A 201 -23.32 -13.27 17.22
CA GLU A 201 -24.33 -14.33 17.34
C GLU A 201 -23.77 -15.63 17.93
N SER A 202 -22.45 -15.79 18.04
CA SER A 202 -21.83 -17.02 18.51
C SER A 202 -20.52 -16.79 19.28
N PRO A 203 -20.13 -17.70 20.19
CA PRO A 203 -18.89 -17.61 20.96
C PRO A 203 -17.64 -17.45 20.10
N GLU A 204 -17.65 -18.01 18.89
CA GLU A 204 -16.57 -17.85 17.91
C GLU A 204 -16.49 -16.40 17.40
N GLU A 205 -17.63 -15.77 17.10
CA GLU A 205 -17.70 -14.37 16.70
C GLU A 205 -17.31 -13.44 17.87
N GLU A 206 -17.66 -13.77 19.11
CA GLU A 206 -17.17 -13.05 20.29
C GLU A 206 -15.64 -13.11 20.42
N ALA A 207 -15.03 -14.28 20.21
CA ALA A 207 -13.58 -14.43 20.24
C ALA A 207 -12.89 -13.62 19.13
N ILE A 208 -13.44 -13.65 17.91
CA ILE A 208 -12.96 -12.85 16.78
C ILE A 208 -13.04 -11.35 17.10
N PHE A 209 -14.15 -10.89 17.68
CA PHE A 209 -14.33 -9.49 18.04
C PHE A 209 -13.35 -9.05 19.13
N GLN A 210 -13.13 -9.89 20.15
CA GLN A 210 -12.14 -9.64 21.20
C GLN A 210 -10.73 -9.53 20.64
N GLN A 211 -10.37 -10.39 19.67
CA GLN A 211 -9.10 -10.28 18.96
C GLN A 211 -8.97 -8.94 18.23
N GLY A 212 -10.05 -8.39 17.66
CA GLY A 212 -10.07 -7.06 17.07
C GLY A 212 -9.77 -5.93 18.07
N GLU A 213 -10.30 -6.00 19.30
CA GLU A 213 -9.96 -5.03 20.36
C GLU A 213 -8.49 -5.13 20.82
N LEU A 214 -7.95 -6.35 20.88
CA LEU A 214 -6.51 -6.56 21.14
C LEU A 214 -5.66 -5.97 20.01
N ASN A 215 -6.02 -6.21 18.75
CA ASN A 215 -5.34 -5.66 17.58
C ASN A 215 -5.33 -4.13 17.61
N LYS A 216 -6.46 -3.51 17.95
CA LYS A 216 -6.57 -2.06 18.13
C LYS A 216 -5.64 -1.53 19.21
N THR A 217 -5.55 -2.20 20.36
CA THR A 217 -4.63 -1.82 21.44
C THR A 217 -3.17 -1.90 20.97
N ARG A 218 -2.79 -3.00 20.32
CA ARG A 218 -1.47 -3.20 19.72
C ARG A 218 -1.09 -2.09 18.71
N ARG A 219 -2.03 -1.68 17.84
CA ARG A 219 -1.80 -0.60 16.86
C ARG A 219 -1.47 0.74 17.55
N VAL A 220 -2.12 1.03 18.68
CA VAL A 220 -1.85 2.24 19.47
C VAL A 220 -0.45 2.17 20.08
N GLU A 221 -0.06 1.03 20.66
CA GLU A 221 1.27 0.82 21.24
C GLU A 221 2.38 0.99 20.20
N LEU A 222 2.26 0.34 19.04
CA LEU A 222 3.22 0.45 17.93
C LEU A 222 3.40 1.91 17.47
N SER A 223 2.32 2.69 17.41
CA SER A 223 2.37 4.13 17.08
C SER A 223 3.15 4.96 18.11
N THR A 224 3.14 4.56 19.39
CA THR A 224 3.87 5.25 20.46
C THR A 224 5.36 4.91 20.51
N ALA A 225 5.76 3.72 20.06
CA ALA A 225 7.14 3.21 20.13
C ALA A 225 8.09 3.69 19.00
N SER A 226 7.61 4.56 18.10
CA SER A 226 8.39 5.03 16.94
C SER A 226 9.69 5.75 17.34
N LEU A 227 10.79 5.45 16.63
CA LEU A 227 12.10 6.13 16.79
C LEU A 227 12.06 7.63 16.47
N LEU A 228 11.00 8.11 15.81
CA LEU A 228 10.74 9.55 15.64
C LEU A 228 10.28 10.24 16.93
N LYS A 229 9.86 9.48 17.94
CA LYS A 229 9.36 9.96 19.23
C LYS A 229 10.28 9.59 20.39
N VAL A 230 10.96 8.44 20.31
CA VAL A 230 11.76 7.87 21.39
C VAL A 230 13.18 7.59 20.91
N ALA A 231 14.18 7.91 21.75
CA ALA A 231 15.57 7.64 21.44
C ALA A 231 15.88 6.13 21.36
N PRO A 232 16.91 5.71 20.59
CA PRO A 232 17.35 4.31 20.54
C PRO A 232 17.77 3.75 21.90
N THR A 233 17.60 2.44 22.08
CA THR A 233 18.01 1.72 23.29
C THR A 233 19.55 1.70 23.44
N ALA A 234 20.06 1.32 24.62
CA ALA A 234 21.50 1.23 24.85
C ALA A 234 22.19 0.23 23.90
N GLU A 235 21.54 -0.89 23.63
CA GLU A 235 22.01 -1.93 22.70
C GLU A 235 22.05 -1.39 21.26
N GLU A 236 21.00 -0.70 20.82
CA GLU A 236 20.94 -0.08 19.49
C GLU A 236 21.99 1.01 19.30
N ARG A 237 22.26 1.81 20.34
CA ARG A 237 23.35 2.81 20.29
C ARG A 237 24.72 2.15 20.15
N THR A 238 24.97 1.07 20.87
CA THR A 238 26.20 0.29 20.76
C THR A 238 26.35 -0.31 19.36
N LEU A 239 25.26 -0.82 18.78
CA LEU A 239 25.24 -1.32 17.41
C LEU A 239 25.65 -0.24 16.40
N VAL A 240 25.03 0.94 16.46
CA VAL A 240 25.37 2.08 15.59
C VAL A 240 26.83 2.51 15.78
N HIS A 241 27.30 2.53 17.02
CA HIS A 241 28.69 2.86 17.32
C HIS A 241 29.67 1.85 16.69
N ASN A 242 29.38 0.56 16.80
CA ASN A 242 30.20 -0.49 16.21
C ASN A 242 30.20 -0.43 14.67
N LEU A 243 29.04 -0.16 14.05
CA LEU A 243 28.94 0.07 12.60
C LEU A 243 29.84 1.23 12.16
N PHE A 244 29.82 2.33 12.91
CA PHE A 244 30.69 3.46 12.63
C PHE A 244 32.18 3.10 12.76
N LEU A 245 32.59 2.47 13.86
CA LEU A 245 33.98 2.08 14.09
C LEU A 245 34.51 1.12 13.01
N ASN A 246 33.68 0.16 12.57
CA ASN A 246 34.05 -0.81 11.54
C ASN A 246 34.26 -0.18 10.15
N THR A 247 33.81 1.06 9.96
CA THR A 247 34.04 1.80 8.71
C THR A 247 35.25 2.73 8.76
N LEU A 248 35.91 2.93 9.89
CA LEU A 248 37.04 3.86 9.97
C LEU A 248 38.28 3.31 9.26
N ASP A 249 38.93 4.13 8.45
CA ASP A 249 40.24 3.77 7.87
C ASP A 249 41.30 3.82 8.96
N THR A 250 41.76 2.64 9.40
CA THR A 250 42.79 2.50 10.43
C THR A 250 44.13 3.13 10.05
N ARG A 251 44.36 3.42 8.76
CA ARG A 251 45.60 4.06 8.26
C ARG A 251 45.59 5.57 8.46
N THR A 252 44.42 6.17 8.55
CA THR A 252 44.24 7.61 8.75
C THR A 252 43.56 7.79 10.09
N VAL A 253 44.26 8.30 11.12
CA VAL A 253 43.70 8.52 12.47
C VAL A 253 42.68 9.68 12.44
N SER A 254 41.59 9.50 11.70
CA SER A 254 40.61 10.50 11.33
C SER A 254 39.23 9.89 11.32
N PHE A 255 38.30 10.52 12.02
CA PHE A 255 36.88 10.13 12.05
C PHE A 255 36.12 10.43 10.75
N ARG A 256 36.78 11.01 9.75
CA ARG A 256 36.17 11.35 8.45
C ARG A 256 36.48 10.33 7.35
N SER A 257 37.62 9.66 7.44
CA SER A 257 38.02 8.70 6.42
C SER A 257 37.33 7.37 6.69
N ARG A 258 36.42 6.99 5.80
CA ARG A 258 35.66 5.76 5.95
C ARG A 258 35.80 4.86 4.73
N ILE A 259 35.98 3.56 4.99
CA ILE A 259 36.14 2.52 3.99
C ILE A 259 35.16 1.40 4.32
N LEU A 260 34.50 0.89 3.29
CA LEU A 260 33.62 -0.28 3.42
C LEU A 260 34.45 -1.55 3.59
N SER A 261 33.97 -2.43 4.46
CA SER A 261 34.43 -3.82 4.47
C SER A 261 34.11 -4.52 3.14
N PRO A 262 34.85 -5.59 2.78
CA PRO A 262 34.51 -6.39 1.61
C PRO A 262 33.06 -6.89 1.67
N ASN A 263 32.36 -6.90 0.53
CA ASN A 263 30.95 -7.28 0.42
C ASN A 263 29.98 -6.39 1.23
N SER A 264 30.21 -5.07 1.21
CA SER A 264 29.31 -4.07 1.80
C SER A 264 28.99 -2.97 0.80
N VAL A 265 27.84 -2.31 0.98
CA VAL A 265 27.36 -1.21 0.13
C VAL A 265 26.90 -0.05 1.02
N TRP A 266 27.17 1.19 0.62
CA TRP A 266 26.66 2.35 1.36
C TRP A 266 25.15 2.47 1.20
N MET A 267 24.48 2.88 2.28
CA MET A 267 23.04 3.10 2.25
C MET A 267 22.61 4.11 1.18
N GLU A 268 23.35 5.20 1.01
CA GLU A 268 23.06 6.24 0.01
C GLU A 268 23.00 5.70 -1.44
N ASP A 269 23.79 4.66 -1.74
CA ASP A 269 23.86 4.04 -3.07
C ASP A 269 22.72 3.04 -3.33
N ALA A 270 22.01 2.60 -2.28
CA ALA A 270 20.90 1.63 -2.38
C ALA A 270 19.50 2.29 -2.41
N LYS A 271 19.43 3.47 -3.03
CA LYS A 271 18.23 4.31 -3.11
C LYS A 271 17.64 4.32 -4.52
N MET A 272 16.31 4.23 -4.61
CA MET A 272 15.57 4.34 -5.87
C MET A 272 14.38 5.28 -5.70
N LYS A 273 14.14 6.15 -6.68
CA LYS A 273 13.01 7.10 -6.68
C LYS A 273 12.03 6.78 -7.81
N GLY A 274 10.74 7.04 -7.56
CA GLY A 274 9.68 6.94 -8.53
C GLY A 274 8.66 8.07 -8.35
N ASN A 275 8.08 8.53 -9.46
CA ASN A 275 7.07 9.59 -9.46
C ASN A 275 5.77 9.07 -10.06
N ILE A 276 4.65 9.50 -9.51
CA ILE A 276 3.33 9.05 -9.96
C ILE A 276 2.39 10.24 -10.10
N PHE A 277 1.63 10.24 -11.19
CA PHE A 277 0.63 11.24 -11.53
C PHE A 277 -0.68 10.52 -11.85
N ASN A 278 -1.62 10.39 -10.91
CA ASN A 278 -3.04 10.14 -11.21
C ASN A 278 -3.90 10.06 -9.93
N ARG A 279 -5.20 9.76 -10.10
CA ARG A 279 -6.14 9.33 -9.04
C ARG A 279 -5.57 8.21 -8.17
N ILE A 280 -5.51 8.41 -6.86
CA ILE A 280 -4.85 7.50 -5.91
C ILE A 280 -5.89 6.91 -4.95
N PHE A 281 -6.04 5.58 -5.00
CA PHE A 281 -6.70 4.78 -3.97
C PHE A 281 -5.63 4.08 -3.12
N GLY A 282 -6.00 3.59 -1.92
CA GLY A 282 -5.08 2.92 -1.00
C GLY A 282 -4.33 1.77 -1.68
N GLY A 283 -5.08 0.89 -2.37
CA GLY A 283 -4.56 -0.24 -3.12
C GLY A 283 -3.58 0.13 -4.22
N PHE A 284 -3.88 1.19 -4.98
CA PHE A 284 -2.99 1.68 -6.04
C PHE A 284 -1.66 2.19 -5.46
N LEU A 285 -1.70 2.89 -4.32
CA LEU A 285 -0.50 3.36 -3.66
C LEU A 285 0.35 2.19 -3.13
N MET A 286 -0.28 1.23 -2.47
CA MET A 286 0.40 0.02 -1.97
C MET A 286 1.06 -0.75 -3.10
N ARG A 287 0.35 -0.95 -4.21
CA ARG A 287 0.91 -1.57 -5.42
C ARG A 287 2.17 -0.86 -5.88
N LYS A 288 2.12 0.46 -5.99
CA LYS A 288 3.22 1.25 -6.53
C LYS A 288 4.42 1.28 -5.59
N ALA A 289 4.18 1.35 -4.29
CA ALA A 289 5.22 1.19 -3.28
C ALA A 289 5.88 -0.19 -3.35
N TYR A 290 5.08 -1.26 -3.48
CA TYR A 290 5.59 -2.62 -3.64
C TYR A 290 6.40 -2.80 -4.93
N GLU A 291 5.88 -2.33 -6.07
CA GLU A 291 6.59 -2.43 -7.36
C GLU A 291 7.96 -1.71 -7.30
N LEU A 292 8.02 -0.55 -6.64
CA LEU A 292 9.28 0.20 -6.44
C LEU A 292 10.23 -0.51 -5.46
N SER A 293 9.72 -1.05 -4.35
CA SER A 293 10.54 -1.74 -3.36
C SER A 293 11.13 -3.03 -3.93
N TRP A 294 10.33 -3.79 -4.68
CA TRP A 294 10.75 -5.01 -5.35
C TRP A 294 11.84 -4.72 -6.40
N ALA A 295 11.68 -3.65 -7.19
CA ALA A 295 12.70 -3.21 -8.14
C ALA A 295 14.01 -2.83 -7.46
N ASN A 296 13.95 -2.12 -6.33
CA ASN A 296 15.12 -1.75 -5.55
C ASN A 296 15.82 -2.97 -4.92
N ALA A 297 15.06 -3.89 -4.34
CA ALA A 297 15.59 -5.14 -3.80
C ALA A 297 16.24 -6.00 -4.90
N CYS A 298 15.62 -6.07 -6.08
CA CYS A 298 16.16 -6.79 -7.23
C CYS A 298 17.46 -6.17 -7.75
N ALA A 299 17.51 -4.83 -7.85
CA ALA A 299 18.71 -4.10 -8.25
C ALA A 299 19.85 -4.27 -7.23
N PHE A 300 19.54 -4.19 -5.93
CA PHE A 300 20.51 -4.34 -4.85
C PHE A 300 21.09 -5.76 -4.79
N ALA A 301 20.22 -6.78 -4.86
CA ALA A 301 20.65 -8.18 -4.79
C ALA A 301 21.27 -8.68 -6.10
N GLY A 302 20.95 -8.05 -7.24
CA GLY A 302 21.29 -8.59 -8.56
C GLY A 302 20.65 -9.96 -8.84
N CYS A 303 19.51 -10.26 -8.21
CA CYS A 303 18.73 -11.49 -8.41
C CYS A 303 17.28 -11.27 -7.98
N ARG A 304 16.41 -12.26 -8.22
CA ARG A 304 14.97 -12.13 -7.95
C ARG A 304 14.67 -12.20 -6.45
N PRO A 305 14.09 -11.15 -5.84
CA PRO A 305 13.62 -11.22 -4.47
C PRO A 305 12.21 -11.84 -4.42
N THR A 306 11.98 -12.60 -3.35
CA THR A 306 10.68 -13.18 -3.00
C THR A 306 10.13 -12.46 -1.78
N LEU A 307 8.86 -12.09 -1.78
CA LEU A 307 8.24 -11.40 -0.65
C LEU A 307 8.10 -12.35 0.54
N VAL A 308 8.48 -11.87 1.72
CA VAL A 308 8.33 -12.56 3.00
C VAL A 308 7.18 -11.94 3.79
N ALA A 309 7.18 -10.61 3.92
CA ALA A 309 6.14 -9.89 4.64
C ALA A 309 5.99 -8.45 4.12
N VAL A 310 4.77 -7.92 4.27
CA VAL A 310 4.47 -6.50 4.21
C VAL A 310 4.15 -6.05 5.63
N ASP A 311 4.85 -5.05 6.14
CA ASP A 311 4.62 -4.59 7.51
C ASP A 311 3.39 -3.67 7.62
N ASP A 312 3.01 -3.29 8.85
CA ASP A 312 1.88 -2.40 9.09
C ASP A 312 1.97 -1.09 8.27
N ILE A 313 0.90 -0.78 7.54
CA ILE A 313 0.79 0.41 6.69
C ILE A 313 -0.22 1.37 7.31
N VAL A 314 0.20 2.59 7.62
CA VAL A 314 -0.68 3.62 8.19
C VAL A 314 -0.86 4.79 7.24
N PHE A 315 -2.10 5.01 6.79
CA PHE A 315 -2.48 6.12 5.92
C PHE A 315 -2.69 7.41 6.71
N ARG A 316 -1.61 8.20 6.85
CA ARG A 316 -1.59 9.39 7.73
C ARG A 316 -2.38 10.56 7.16
N LYS A 317 -2.33 10.76 5.85
CA LYS A 317 -3.01 11.85 5.16
C LYS A 317 -3.69 11.34 3.89
N PRO A 318 -4.94 11.77 3.62
CA PRO A 318 -5.58 11.48 2.34
C PRO A 318 -4.78 12.15 1.21
N VAL A 319 -4.81 11.53 0.03
CA VAL A 319 -4.15 12.08 -1.17
C VAL A 319 -5.22 12.52 -2.15
N GLU A 320 -5.24 13.80 -2.46
CA GLU A 320 -6.23 14.37 -3.37
C GLU A 320 -5.92 14.02 -4.82
N ILE A 321 -6.97 13.90 -5.63
CA ILE A 321 -6.84 13.66 -7.06
C ILE A 321 -6.07 14.84 -7.69
N GLY A 322 -5.05 14.52 -8.49
CA GLY A 322 -4.18 15.52 -9.13
C GLY A 322 -2.96 15.92 -8.29
N SER A 323 -2.82 15.40 -7.06
CA SER A 323 -1.61 15.56 -6.27
C SER A 323 -0.41 14.88 -6.93
N LEU A 324 0.77 15.48 -6.79
CA LEU A 324 2.03 14.88 -7.22
C LEU A 324 2.55 13.97 -6.11
N LEU A 325 2.67 12.68 -6.39
CA LEU A 325 3.25 11.73 -5.45
C LEU A 325 4.68 11.38 -5.82
N LEU A 326 5.58 11.54 -4.84
CA LEU A 326 6.97 11.13 -4.91
C LEU A 326 7.15 9.93 -3.99
N LEU A 327 7.68 8.84 -4.55
CA LEU A 327 8.01 7.63 -3.82
C LEU A 327 9.52 7.46 -3.80
N SER A 328 10.09 7.17 -2.63
CA SER A 328 11.50 6.91 -2.44
C SER A 328 11.67 5.57 -1.73
N SER A 329 12.21 4.59 -2.45
CA SER A 329 12.60 3.29 -1.92
C SER A 329 14.06 3.31 -1.46
N GLN A 330 14.33 2.68 -0.32
CA GLN A 330 15.63 2.61 0.31
C GLN A 330 15.82 1.23 0.93
N VAL A 331 16.91 0.53 0.60
CA VAL A 331 17.34 -0.64 1.39
C VAL A 331 17.83 -0.13 2.73
N CYS A 332 17.18 -0.53 3.82
CA CYS A 332 17.47 -0.01 5.16
C CYS A 332 18.18 -1.03 6.05
N TYR A 333 17.95 -2.33 5.85
CA TYR A 333 18.60 -3.39 6.61
C TYR A 333 18.82 -4.63 5.75
N THR A 334 19.88 -5.37 6.03
CA THR A 334 20.25 -6.61 5.33
C THR A 334 20.82 -7.61 6.32
N GLU A 335 20.40 -8.86 6.25
CA GLU A 335 20.95 -9.94 7.08
C GLU A 335 20.86 -11.29 6.35
N GLY A 336 22.02 -11.92 6.13
CA GLY A 336 22.12 -13.18 5.39
C GLY A 336 21.54 -13.07 3.98
N MET A 337 20.38 -13.69 3.75
CA MET A 337 19.65 -13.69 2.49
C MET A 337 18.41 -12.76 2.49
N HIS A 338 18.26 -11.91 3.50
CA HIS A 338 17.08 -11.06 3.66
C HIS A 338 17.38 -9.57 3.49
N ILE A 339 16.45 -8.87 2.84
CA ILE A 339 16.51 -7.44 2.55
C ILE A 339 15.28 -6.78 3.16
N GLN A 340 15.49 -5.82 4.05
CA GLN A 340 14.45 -4.89 4.47
C GLN A 340 14.50 -3.64 3.60
N VAL A 341 13.38 -3.34 2.95
CA VAL A 341 13.23 -2.16 2.10
C VAL A 341 12.15 -1.26 2.68
N ARG A 342 12.49 0.02 2.84
CA ARG A 342 11.55 1.06 3.23
C ARG A 342 11.18 1.91 2.02
N VAL A 343 9.89 2.12 1.79
CA VAL A 343 9.38 3.07 0.79
C VAL A 343 8.69 4.22 1.48
N HIS A 344 9.22 5.42 1.31
CA HIS A 344 8.63 6.65 1.79
C HIS A 344 7.83 7.32 0.68
N THR A 345 6.61 7.74 0.99
CA THR A 345 5.74 8.45 0.05
C THR A 345 5.42 9.85 0.57
N GLU A 346 5.57 10.84 -0.30
CA GLU A 346 5.22 12.23 -0.02
C GLU A 346 4.40 12.85 -1.15
N VAL A 347 3.49 13.75 -0.77
CA VAL A 347 2.77 14.64 -1.68
C VAL A 347 3.58 15.92 -1.84
N LEU A 348 3.83 16.31 -3.08
CA LEU A 348 4.37 17.60 -3.46
C LEU A 348 3.23 18.50 -3.94
N ASP A 349 3.04 19.63 -3.28
CA ASP A 349 2.24 20.72 -3.82
C ASP A 349 3.10 21.53 -4.80
N PRO A 350 2.78 21.54 -6.11
CA PRO A 350 3.59 22.24 -7.11
C PRO A 350 3.57 23.76 -6.94
N LEU A 351 2.53 24.33 -6.33
CA LEU A 351 2.38 25.78 -6.15
C LEU A 351 3.20 26.27 -4.97
N THR A 352 3.11 25.58 -3.83
CA THR A 352 3.82 25.97 -2.60
C THR A 352 5.19 25.32 -2.46
N ARG A 353 5.50 24.30 -3.28
CA ARG A 353 6.69 23.43 -3.17
C ARG A 353 6.84 22.75 -1.82
N GLN A 354 5.74 22.60 -1.07
CA GLN A 354 5.74 21.92 0.21
C GLN A 354 5.58 20.41 0.02
N HIS A 355 6.31 19.65 0.86
CA HIS A 355 6.25 18.20 0.89
C HIS A 355 5.48 17.76 2.15
N SER A 356 4.58 16.80 1.99
CA SER A 356 3.85 16.17 3.10
C SER A 356 3.95 14.65 3.01
N THR A 357 4.52 14.02 4.03
CA THR A 357 4.55 12.55 4.11
C THR A 357 3.14 11.99 4.24
N THR A 358 2.80 11.02 3.39
CA THR A 358 1.50 10.35 3.40
C THR A 358 1.60 8.97 4.04
N ASN A 359 2.58 8.19 3.59
CA ASN A 359 2.73 6.78 3.94
C ASN A 359 4.20 6.39 4.02
N VAL A 360 4.46 5.38 4.85
CA VAL A 360 5.73 4.68 4.92
C VAL A 360 5.40 3.20 4.82
N PHE A 361 6.08 2.50 3.92
CA PHE A 361 5.92 1.07 3.71
C PHE A 361 7.22 0.38 4.07
N HIS A 362 7.11 -0.77 4.72
CA HIS A 362 8.22 -1.65 5.02
C HIS A 362 7.93 -3.01 4.39
N PHE A 363 8.90 -3.51 3.61
CA PHE A 363 8.81 -4.78 2.91
C PHE A 363 10.02 -5.63 3.25
N THR A 364 9.78 -6.88 3.62
CA THR A 364 10.85 -7.86 3.84
C THR A 364 10.90 -8.80 2.65
N PHE A 365 12.08 -8.91 2.04
CA PHE A 365 12.34 -9.81 0.92
C PHE A 365 13.38 -10.85 1.28
N ARG A 366 13.28 -12.03 0.67
CA ARG A 366 14.30 -13.08 0.70
C ARG A 366 14.83 -13.35 -0.70
N VAL A 367 16.13 -13.58 -0.81
CA VAL A 367 16.81 -13.99 -2.04
C VAL A 367 17.46 -15.36 -1.88
N GLU A 368 18.00 -15.92 -2.96
CA GLU A 368 18.59 -17.27 -3.00
C GLU A 368 20.11 -17.28 -2.77
N LYS A 369 20.70 -16.13 -2.43
CA LYS A 369 22.13 -15.98 -2.19
C LYS A 369 22.38 -14.97 -1.08
N ASP A 370 23.56 -15.05 -0.46
CA ASP A 370 24.01 -14.00 0.45
C ASP A 370 24.16 -12.67 -0.28
N ILE A 371 23.79 -11.60 0.41
CA ILE A 371 23.80 -10.23 -0.11
C ILE A 371 24.84 -9.39 0.61
N PRO A 372 25.31 -8.30 -0.02
CA PRO A 372 26.16 -7.33 0.65
C PRO A 372 25.47 -6.71 1.87
N ALA A 373 26.27 -6.44 2.92
CA ALA A 373 25.77 -5.72 4.08
C ALA A 373 25.53 -4.25 3.74
N ILE A 374 24.37 -3.71 4.11
CA ILE A 374 24.08 -2.29 3.99
C ILE A 374 24.69 -1.53 5.16
N VAL A 375 25.42 -0.46 4.87
CA VAL A 375 26.14 0.31 5.90
C VAL A 375 25.69 1.77 5.90
N PRO A 376 25.24 2.31 7.04
CA PRO A 376 24.85 3.72 7.13
C PRO A 376 26.06 4.66 7.10
N GLN A 377 25.90 5.80 6.43
CA GLN A 377 26.87 6.89 6.37
C GLN A 377 26.60 7.99 7.37
N SER A 378 25.33 8.38 7.49
CA SER A 378 24.89 9.46 8.35
C SER A 378 24.19 8.94 9.61
N TYR A 379 24.01 9.82 10.59
CA TYR A 379 23.14 9.53 11.73
C TYR A 379 21.70 9.23 11.29
N GLY A 380 21.18 9.96 10.30
CA GLY A 380 19.84 9.71 9.75
C GLY A 380 19.70 8.32 9.14
N GLU A 381 20.71 7.86 8.42
CA GLU A 381 20.76 6.48 7.90
C GLU A 381 20.97 5.45 9.00
N SER A 382 21.69 5.80 10.07
CA SER A 382 21.82 4.92 11.24
C SER A 382 20.46 4.72 11.92
N MET A 383 19.64 5.78 12.02
CA MET A 383 18.26 5.65 12.52
C MET A 383 17.40 4.81 11.57
N LEU A 384 17.56 5.00 10.27
CA LEU A 384 16.87 4.19 9.26
C LEU A 384 17.28 2.71 9.31
N TYR A 385 18.56 2.44 9.59
CA TYR A 385 19.07 1.09 9.78
C TYR A 385 18.43 0.41 10.99
N LEU A 386 18.36 1.11 12.13
CA LEU A 386 17.71 0.60 13.34
C LEU A 386 16.21 0.38 13.14
N ASP A 387 15.52 1.31 12.48
CA ASP A 387 14.11 1.20 12.10
C ASP A 387 13.89 -0.04 11.22
N GLY A 388 14.72 -0.22 10.19
CA GLY A 388 14.73 -1.43 9.35
C GLY A 388 14.96 -2.72 10.15
N LYS A 389 15.91 -2.70 11.08
CA LYS A 389 16.21 -3.85 11.94
C LYS A 389 15.02 -4.23 12.83
N ARG A 390 14.34 -3.26 13.45
CA ARG A 390 13.16 -3.53 14.30
C ARG A 390 12.07 -4.25 13.54
N HIS A 391 11.74 -3.75 12.34
CA HIS A 391 10.75 -4.35 11.45
C HIS A 391 11.18 -5.75 10.96
N PHE A 392 12.47 -5.93 10.68
CA PHE A 392 13.03 -7.23 10.33
C PHE A 392 12.94 -8.24 11.49
N ASP A 393 13.39 -7.87 12.68
CA ASP A 393 13.37 -8.73 13.87
C ASP A 393 11.94 -9.18 14.20
N GLU A 394 10.97 -8.27 14.11
CA GLU A 394 9.55 -8.59 14.30
C GLU A 394 9.05 -9.60 13.27
N THR A 395 9.43 -9.45 12.00
CA THR A 395 9.08 -10.38 10.92
C THR A 395 9.66 -11.77 11.15
N MET A 396 10.94 -11.84 11.54
CA MET A 396 11.58 -13.13 11.81
C MET A 396 10.95 -13.84 13.02
N ARG A 397 10.56 -13.11 14.08
CA ARG A 397 9.83 -13.69 15.22
C ARG A 397 8.48 -14.27 14.80
N SER A 398 7.72 -13.56 13.96
CA SER A 398 6.45 -14.05 13.44
C SER A 398 6.61 -15.32 12.60
N GLN A 399 7.64 -15.40 11.75
CA GLN A 399 7.88 -16.59 10.92
C GLN A 399 8.18 -17.83 11.76
N VAL A 400 8.93 -17.69 12.85
CA VAL A 400 9.24 -18.80 13.77
C VAL A 400 7.98 -19.28 14.52
N ALA A 401 7.00 -18.41 14.75
CA ALA A 401 5.76 -18.79 15.42
C ALA A 401 4.74 -19.48 14.49
N ILE A 402 4.92 -19.37 13.17
CA ILE A 402 4.04 -19.96 12.14
C ILE A 402 4.50 -21.39 11.75
N HIS A 403 5.74 -21.77 12.09
CA HIS A 403 6.31 -23.11 11.92
C HIS A 403 6.39 -23.84 13.26
#